data_AF-A0A7N9CIC3-F1
#
_entry.id   AF-A0A7N9CIC3-F1
#
_cell.length_a   1.000
_cell.length_b   1.000
_cell.length_c   1.000
_cell.angle_alpha   90.00
_cell.angle_beta   90.00
_cell.angle_gamma   90.00
#
_symmetry.space_group_name_H-M   'P 1'
#
loop_
_entity.id
_entity.type
_entity.pdbx_description
1 polymer ?
#
loop_
_entity_poly.entity_id
_entity_poly.type
_entity_poly.pdbx_seq_one_letter_code
_entity_poly.pdbx_strand_id
1 'polypeptide(L)'
;MVHLLELAVTFIERLETHLETIRSIPHLAANLKKMNQALAKMDILVTETEELAENILKWRKQQNEVSSCIPKILAEESYLYKHDITMPPLPFTSKVHVQTTNAK
;
A
#
# COMPACT_ATOMS: atom_id res chain seq x y z
N MET A 1 60.58 16.04 -7.73
CA MET A 1 60.17 14.81 -7.01
C MET A 1 59.84 15.07 -5.54
N VAL A 2 60.65 15.85 -4.81
CA VAL A 2 60.44 16.16 -3.38
C VAL A 2 59.07 16.80 -3.08
N HIS A 3 58.63 17.80 -3.85
CA HIS A 3 57.33 18.45 -3.63
C HIS A 3 56.10 17.56 -3.89
N LEU A 4 56.20 16.60 -4.82
CA LEU A 4 55.10 15.67 -5.08
C LEU A 4 54.96 14.67 -3.94
N LEU A 5 56.10 14.23 -3.38
CA LEU A 5 56.13 13.35 -2.23
C LEU A 5 55.56 14.06 -0.99
N GLU A 6 55.96 15.32 -0.77
CA GLU A 6 55.46 16.17 0.31
C GLU A 6 53.93 16.36 0.21
N LEU A 7 53.41 16.67 -0.98
CA LEU A 7 51.97 16.79 -1.20
C LEU A 7 51.22 15.46 -0.95
N ALA A 8 51.79 14.34 -1.37
CA ALA A 8 51.22 13.02 -1.16
C ALA A 8 51.17 12.65 0.34
N VAL A 9 52.23 12.95 1.09
CA VAL A 9 52.27 12.74 2.55
C VAL A 9 51.20 13.58 3.24
N THR A 10 51.14 14.88 2.97
CA THR A 10 50.13 15.77 3.56
C THR A 10 48.70 15.34 3.19
N PHE A 11 48.49 14.84 1.98
CA PHE A 11 47.19 14.31 1.57
C PHE A 11 46.80 13.07 2.40
N ILE A 12 47.72 12.12 2.57
CA ILE A 12 47.49 10.89 3.35
C ILE A 12 47.19 11.23 4.81
N GLU A 13 47.97 12.12 5.44
CA GLU A 13 47.77 12.52 6.83
C GLU A 13 46.39 13.16 7.05
N ARG A 14 45.97 14.04 6.14
CA ARG A 14 44.63 14.63 6.17
C ARG A 14 43.54 13.57 5.98
N LEU A 15 43.73 12.65 5.04
CA LEU A 15 42.78 11.57 4.78
C LEU A 15 42.63 10.67 6.00
N GLU A 16 43.72 10.26 6.64
CA GLU A 16 43.70 9.46 7.87
C GLU A 16 42.98 10.20 9.00
N THR A 17 43.25 11.49 9.19
CA THR A 17 42.57 12.31 10.21
C THR A 17 41.05 12.32 9.99
N HIS A 18 40.60 12.46 8.73
CA HIS A 18 39.18 12.43 8.40
C HIS A 18 38.56 11.04 8.59
N LEU A 19 39.25 9.97 8.20
CA LEU A 19 38.79 8.60 8.39
C LEU A 19 38.68 8.24 9.87
N GLU A 20 39.65 8.67 10.68
CA GLU A 20 39.64 8.45 12.12
C GLU A 20 38.50 9.21 12.79
N THR A 21 38.26 10.45 12.36
CA THR A 21 37.09 11.22 12.80
C THR A 21 35.79 10.45 12.53
N ILE A 22 35.62 9.91 11.32
CA ILE A 22 34.42 9.12 10.97
C ILE A 22 34.31 7.84 11.83
N ARG A 23 35.42 7.14 12.07
CA ARG A 23 35.45 5.92 12.90
C ARG A 23 35.16 6.20 14.37
N SER A 24 35.54 7.38 14.87
CA SER A 24 35.30 7.79 16.25
C SER A 24 33.83 8.09 16.56
N ILE A 25 32.98 8.31 15.54
CA ILE A 25 31.56 8.61 15.73
C ILE A 25 30.86 7.37 16.29
N PRO A 26 30.36 7.41 17.54
CA PRO A 26 29.75 6.27 18.18
C PRO A 26 28.49 5.84 17.44
N HIS A 27 28.32 4.53 17.28
CA HIS A 27 27.15 3.91 16.66
C HIS A 27 26.87 4.30 15.20
N LEU A 28 27.78 4.99 14.49
CA LEU A 28 27.56 5.45 13.12
C LEU A 28 27.13 4.31 12.18
N ALA A 29 27.88 3.20 12.17
CA ALA A 29 27.58 2.04 11.34
C ALA A 29 26.20 1.43 11.66
N ALA A 30 25.85 1.34 12.96
CA ALA A 30 24.55 0.83 13.39
C ALA A 30 23.41 1.75 12.97
N ASN A 31 23.60 3.07 13.06
CA ASN A 31 22.62 4.07 12.65
C ASN A 31 22.42 4.08 11.13
N LEU A 32 23.50 3.99 10.35
CA LEU A 32 23.42 3.84 8.89
C LEU A 32 22.66 2.57 8.49
N LYS A 33 22.92 1.44 9.17
CA LYS A 33 22.17 0.20 8.94
C LYS A 33 20.68 0.37 9.26
N LYS A 34 20.34 1.02 10.37
CA LYS A 34 18.94 1.31 10.74
C LYS A 34 18.27 2.22 9.71
N MET A 35 18.97 3.23 9.22
CA MET A 35 18.47 4.15 8.20
C MET A 35 18.18 3.42 6.88
N ASN A 36 19.10 2.56 6.43
CA ASN A 36 18.89 1.73 5.24
C ASN A 36 17.69 0.78 5.40
N GLN A 37 17.50 0.19 6.59
CA GLN A 37 16.33 -0.64 6.87
C GLN A 37 15.03 0.16 6.89
N ALA A 38 15.05 1.38 7.43
CA ALA A 38 13.90 2.26 7.43
C ALA A 38 13.52 2.68 6.00
N LEU A 39 14.52 2.98 5.16
CA LEU A 39 14.32 3.28 3.76
C LEU A 39 13.66 2.12 3.01
N ALA A 40 14.19 0.90 3.17
CA ALA A 40 13.60 -0.29 2.53
C ALA A 40 12.15 -0.56 2.99
N LYS A 41 11.84 -0.33 4.26
CA LYS A 41 10.45 -0.45 4.77
C LYS A 41 9.54 0.62 4.16
N MET A 42 10.05 1.83 3.97
CA MET A 42 9.31 2.92 3.36
C MET A 42 8.96 2.60 1.90
N ASP A 43 9.90 2.05 1.14
CA ASP A 43 9.66 1.66 -0.26
C ASP A 43 8.53 0.61 -0.37
N ILE A 44 8.50 -0.36 0.57
CA ILE A 44 7.41 -1.35 0.64
C ILE A 44 6.07 -0.66 0.92
N LEU A 45 6.02 0.19 1.95
CA LEU A 45 4.78 0.89 2.34
C LEU A 45 4.24 1.80 1.21
N VAL A 46 5.12 2.46 0.47
CA VAL A 46 4.74 3.27 -0.71
C VAL A 46 4.06 2.37 -1.74
N THR A 47 4.68 1.24 -2.07
CA THR A 47 4.14 0.28 -3.04
C THR A 47 2.78 -0.28 -2.59
N GLU A 48 2.66 -0.72 -1.34
CA GLU A 48 1.40 -1.23 -0.78
C GLU A 48 0.29 -0.16 -0.78
N THR A 49 0.65 1.09 -0.53
CA THR A 49 -0.30 2.22 -0.53
C THR A 49 -0.79 2.54 -1.95
N GLU A 50 0.10 2.47 -2.94
CA GLU A 50 -0.25 2.64 -4.35
C GLU A 50 -1.24 1.54 -4.81
N GLU A 51 -0.94 0.27 -4.48
CA GLU A 51 -1.83 -0.86 -4.79
C GLU A 51 -3.20 -0.70 -4.11
N LEU A 52 -3.22 -0.29 -2.84
CA LEU A 52 -4.46 -0.04 -2.12
C LEU A 52 -5.29 1.07 -2.78
N ALA A 53 -4.64 2.15 -3.23
CA ALA A 53 -5.32 3.25 -3.91
C ALA A 53 -5.96 2.79 -5.22
N GLU A 54 -5.25 1.98 -6.02
CA GLU A 54 -5.79 1.39 -7.24
C GLU A 54 -6.99 0.48 -6.96
N ASN A 55 -6.90 -0.37 -5.93
CA ASN A 55 -7.98 -1.24 -5.52
C ASN A 55 -9.23 -0.45 -5.10
N ILE A 56 -9.07 0.65 -4.36
CA ILE A 56 -10.18 1.55 -3.98
C ILE A 56 -10.84 2.15 -5.22
N LEU A 57 -10.07 2.60 -6.21
CA LEU A 57 -10.61 3.16 -7.45
C LEU A 57 -11.39 2.10 -8.24
N LYS A 58 -10.86 0.89 -8.35
CA LYS A 58 -11.53 -0.25 -8.99
C LYS A 58 -12.85 -0.58 -8.29
N TRP A 59 -12.85 -0.66 -6.96
CA TRP A 59 -14.04 -0.89 -6.15
C TRP A 59 -15.10 0.20 -6.36
N ARG A 60 -14.70 1.47 -6.35
CA ARG A 60 -15.63 2.59 -6.60
C ARG A 60 -16.27 2.51 -7.99
N LYS A 61 -15.50 2.12 -9.01
CA LYS A 61 -16.02 1.92 -10.35
C LYS A 61 -17.10 0.81 -10.38
N GLN A 62 -16.80 -0.34 -9.78
CA GLN A 62 -17.75 -1.46 -9.68
C GLN A 62 -19.00 -1.09 -8.90
N GLN A 63 -18.85 -0.36 -7.79
CA GLN A 63 -19.98 0.13 -6.99
C GLN A 63 -20.90 1.04 -7.82
N ASN A 64 -20.34 1.95 -8.61
CA ASN A 64 -21.11 2.84 -9.47
C ASN A 64 -21.87 2.07 -10.57
N GLU A 65 -21.23 1.07 -11.17
CA GLU A 65 -21.86 0.19 -12.17
C GLU A 65 -23.08 -0.54 -11.56
N VAL A 66 -22.91 -1.16 -10.39
CA VAL A 66 -24.00 -1.82 -9.66
C VAL A 66 -25.09 -0.82 -9.27
N SER A 67 -24.71 0.34 -8.72
CA SER A 67 -25.65 1.40 -8.32
C SER A 67 -26.48 1.91 -9.50
N SER A 68 -25.91 1.99 -10.70
CA SER A 68 -26.65 2.38 -11.91
C SER A 68 -27.60 1.29 -12.43
N CYS A 69 -27.33 0.03 -12.10
CA CYS A 69 -28.11 -1.12 -12.53
C CYS A 69 -29.34 -1.36 -11.62
N ILE A 70 -29.20 -1.13 -10.31
CA ILE A 70 -30.27 -1.36 -9.32
C ILE A 70 -31.59 -0.66 -9.70
N PRO A 71 -31.62 0.64 -10.04
CA PRO A 71 -32.87 1.30 -10.45
C PRO A 71 -33.51 0.68 -11.69
N LYS A 72 -32.71 0.18 -12.64
CA LYS A 72 -33.20 -0.44 -13.88
C LYS A 72 -33.87 -1.78 -13.59
N ILE A 73 -33.22 -2.61 -12.77
CA ILE A 73 -33.76 -3.90 -12.34
C ILE A 73 -35.07 -3.70 -11.56
N LEU A 74 -35.09 -2.77 -10.60
CA LEU A 74 -36.29 -2.48 -9.81
C LEU A 74 -37.44 -1.92 -10.67
N ALA A 75 -37.14 -1.10 -11.67
CA ALA A 75 -38.13 -0.63 -12.60
C ALA A 75 -38.71 -1.78 -13.43
N GLU A 76 -37.87 -2.63 -14.01
CA GLU A 76 -38.27 -3.82 -14.79
C GLU A 76 -39.12 -4.80 -13.96
N GLU A 77 -38.74 -5.08 -12.70
CA GLU A 77 -39.54 -5.89 -11.77
C GLU A 77 -40.90 -5.26 -11.48
N SER A 78 -40.95 -3.95 -11.27
CA SER A 78 -42.20 -3.21 -11.06
C SER A 78 -43.12 -3.29 -12.29
N TYR A 79 -42.58 -3.15 -13.50
CA TYR A 79 -43.36 -3.30 -14.73
C TYR A 79 -43.92 -4.71 -14.89
N LEU A 80 -43.13 -5.76 -14.64
CA LEU A 80 -43.57 -7.16 -14.78
C LEU A 80 -44.65 -7.54 -13.76
N TYR A 81 -44.53 -7.05 -12.52
CA TYR A 81 -45.55 -7.23 -11.48
C TYR A 81 -46.89 -6.56 -11.86
N LYS A 82 -46.85 -5.39 -12.52
CA LYS A 82 -48.07 -4.68 -12.95
C LYS A 82 -48.84 -5.37 -14.09
N HIS A 83 -48.21 -6.30 -14.80
CA HIS A 83 -48.81 -6.99 -15.95
C HIS A 83 -49.17 -8.46 -15.66
N ASP A 84 -49.22 -8.88 -14.38
CA ASP A 84 -49.50 -10.26 -13.94
C ASP A 84 -48.62 -11.32 -14.63
N ILE A 85 -47.40 -10.93 -15.03
CA ILE A 85 -46.42 -11.86 -15.59
C ILE A 85 -45.69 -12.47 -14.39
N THR A 86 -46.05 -13.70 -14.03
CA THR A 86 -45.38 -14.46 -12.97
C THR A 86 -43.91 -14.69 -13.34
N MET A 87 -43.01 -13.92 -12.73
CA MET A 87 -41.57 -14.08 -12.95
C MET A 87 -41.07 -15.34 -12.23
N PRO A 88 -40.26 -16.20 -12.87
CA PRO A 88 -39.58 -17.29 -12.15
C PRO A 88 -38.65 -16.71 -11.07
N PRO A 89 -38.46 -17.41 -9.94
CA PRO A 89 -37.68 -16.89 -8.83
C PRO A 89 -36.24 -16.58 -9.26
N LEU A 90 -35.80 -15.34 -9.04
CA LEU A 90 -34.43 -14.93 -9.30
C LEU A 90 -33.43 -15.78 -8.48
N PRO A 91 -32.25 -16.11 -9.04
CA PRO A 91 -31.31 -17.06 -8.45
C PRO A 91 -30.50 -16.50 -7.27
N PHE A 92 -30.92 -15.39 -6.66
CA PHE A 92 -30.21 -14.79 -5.54
C PHE A 92 -30.56 -15.50 -4.23
N THR A 93 -30.03 -16.71 -4.04
CA THR A 93 -30.01 -17.35 -2.72
C THR A 93 -28.86 -16.74 -1.90
N SER A 94 -29.14 -15.61 -1.25
CA SER A 94 -28.25 -15.11 -0.19
C SER A 94 -28.38 -16.02 1.03
N LYS A 95 -27.46 -16.98 1.18
CA LYS A 95 -27.31 -17.76 2.42
C LYS A 95 -26.48 -16.98 3.42
N VAL A 96 -27.02 -15.89 3.97
CA VAL A 96 -26.45 -15.27 5.17
C VAL A 96 -27.14 -15.91 6.38
N HIS A 97 -26.48 -16.92 6.95
CA HIS A 97 -26.87 -17.50 8.23
C HIS A 97 -26.47 -16.53 9.34
N VAL A 98 -27.40 -15.67 9.77
CA VAL A 98 -27.24 -14.91 11.02
C VAL A 98 -27.63 -15.83 12.17
N GLN A 99 -26.64 -16.40 12.84
CA GLN A 99 -26.84 -17.10 14.11
C GLN A 99 -26.73 -16.08 15.24
N THR A 100 -27.86 -15.54 15.70
CA THR A 100 -27.94 -14.73 16.93
C THR A 100 -27.69 -15.64 18.14
N THR A 101 -26.48 -15.59 18.70
CA THR A 101 -26.19 -16.14 20.02
C THR A 101 -26.68 -15.16 21.09
N ASN A 102 -27.89 -15.36 21.60
CA ASN A 102 -28.29 -14.75 22.86
C ASN A 102 -27.67 -15.57 24.01
N ALA A 103 -26.69 -14.97 24.69
CA ALA A 103 -26.20 -15.48 25.97
C ALA A 103 -27.13 -14.98 27.09
N LYS A 104 -27.59 -15.90 27.94
CA LYS A 104 -28.21 -15.64 29.24
C LYS A 104 -27.29 -16.20 30.31
#